data_AF-A0A7C5ZVK4-F1
#
_entry.id   AF-A0A7C5ZVK4-F1
#
_cell.length_a   1.000
_cell.length_b   1.000
_cell.length_c   1.000
_cell.angle_alpha   90.00
_cell.angle_beta   90.00
_cell.angle_gamma   90.00
#
_symmetry.space_group_name_H-M   'P 1'
#
loop_
_entity.id
_entity.type
_entity.pdbx_description
1 polymer ?
#
loop_
_entity_poly.entity_id
_entity_poly.type
_entity_poly.pdbx_seq_one_letter_code
_entity_poly.pdbx_strand_id
1 'polypeptide(L)'
;MTIKNFGSRVASIWEGLRPETRKMLVGALGSKDKPFTFPTRKFYYDAHSDLELSRLLSALDEQSAATNTLLESTKKREIEQLADACAALLEAQTGSAEVFIQLAERYLERNDFKGLDSLSDKLAERFLPIEIAEIIRQTDSAPIRAIAFETLALMPISRLASILEDSAYYEIAVNALEQQAFEFGSEEAREILMEAGILDDSRID
;
A
#
# COMPACT_ATOMS: atom_id res chain seq x y z
N MET A 1 5.06 14.45 24.74
CA MET A 1 5.12 13.10 24.16
C MET A 1 6.48 12.47 24.48
N THR A 2 6.49 11.43 25.31
CA THR A 2 7.70 10.70 25.70
C THR A 2 7.55 9.26 25.24
N ILE A 3 8.10 8.95 24.08
CA ILE A 3 7.89 7.67 23.37
C ILE A 3 8.36 6.45 24.18
N LYS A 4 9.29 6.67 25.13
CA LYS A 4 9.73 5.65 26.11
C LYS A 4 8.60 5.06 26.96
N ASN A 5 7.48 5.78 27.10
CA ASN A 5 6.33 5.34 27.89
C ASN A 5 5.32 4.49 27.09
N PHE A 6 5.53 4.31 25.78
CA PHE A 6 4.60 3.57 24.91
C PHE A 6 4.81 2.06 24.93
N GLY A 7 5.89 1.57 25.55
CA GLY A 7 6.20 0.14 25.60
C GLY A 7 7.61 -0.13 25.11
N SER A 8 8.20 -1.23 25.57
CA SER A 8 9.59 -1.57 25.28
C SER A 8 9.86 -1.79 23.79
N ARG A 9 8.93 -2.43 23.07
CA ARG A 9 9.03 -2.66 21.61
C ARG A 9 9.02 -1.34 20.83
N VAL A 10 8.04 -0.48 21.07
CA VAL A 10 7.92 0.84 20.43
C VAL A 10 9.15 1.70 20.72
N ALA A 11 9.61 1.73 21.97
CA ALA A 11 10.80 2.47 22.35
C ALA A 11 12.07 1.94 21.66
N SER A 12 12.24 0.62 21.57
CA SER A 12 13.39 0.02 20.88
C SER A 12 13.42 0.34 19.39
N ILE A 13 12.27 0.27 18.71
CA ILE A 13 12.18 0.61 17.28
C ILE A 13 12.45 2.10 17.09
N TRP A 14 11.86 2.96 17.92
CA TRP A 14 12.07 4.41 17.88
C TRP A 14 13.55 4.78 17.99
N GLU A 15 14.27 4.21 18.96
CA GLU A 15 15.70 4.47 19.15
C GLU A 15 16.56 3.96 17.97
N GLY A 16 16.12 2.90 17.31
CA GLY A 16 16.75 2.33 16.12
C GLY A 16 16.50 3.08 14.81
N LEU A 17 15.55 4.02 14.76
CA LEU A 17 15.26 4.80 13.55
C LEU A 17 16.46 5.64 13.12
N ARG A 18 16.73 5.65 11.80
CA ARG A 18 17.69 6.59 11.21
C ARG A 18 17.30 8.05 11.49
N PRO A 19 18.29 8.96 11.62
CA PRO A 19 18.04 10.37 11.91
C PRO A 19 17.07 11.06 10.94
N GLU A 20 17.16 10.73 9.64
CA GLU A 20 16.29 11.35 8.61
C GLU A 20 14.84 10.90 8.77
N THR A 21 14.58 9.61 8.93
CA THR A 21 13.23 9.06 9.15
C THR A 21 12.62 9.60 10.44
N ARG A 22 13.42 9.70 11.51
CA ARG A 22 12.99 10.33 12.77
C ARG A 22 12.65 11.80 12.57
N LYS A 23 13.46 12.54 11.82
CA LYS A 23 13.23 13.97 11.51
C LYS A 23 11.96 14.18 10.68
N MET A 24 11.69 13.31 9.71
CA MET A 24 10.44 13.33 8.93
C MET A 24 9.23 13.14 9.83
N LEU A 25 9.26 12.14 10.72
CA LEU A 25 8.16 11.83 11.64
C LEU A 25 7.91 12.94 12.68
N VAL A 26 8.98 13.49 13.26
CA VAL A 26 8.87 14.65 14.16
C VAL A 26 8.34 15.89 13.42
N GLY A 27 8.76 16.10 12.16
CA GLY A 27 8.24 17.17 11.31
C GLY A 27 6.75 17.02 11.00
N ALA A 28 6.29 15.79 10.74
CA ALA A 28 4.88 15.46 10.52
C ALA A 28 4.04 15.72 11.78
N LEU A 29 4.52 15.29 12.95
CA LEU A 29 3.85 15.53 14.24
C LEU A 29 3.79 17.00 14.64
N GLY A 30 4.81 17.79 14.28
CA GLY A 30 4.91 19.22 14.59
C GLY A 30 4.03 20.12 13.71
N SER A 31 3.56 19.62 12.56
CA SER A 31 2.85 20.40 11.54
C SER A 31 1.33 20.33 11.70
N LYS A 32 0.81 20.37 12.93
CA LYS A 32 -0.64 20.28 13.23
C LYS A 32 -1.51 21.37 12.57
N ASP A 33 -0.91 22.46 12.09
CA ASP A 33 -1.62 23.62 11.51
C ASP A 33 -1.46 23.77 9.99
N LYS A 34 -0.76 22.86 9.30
CA LYS A 34 -0.65 22.90 7.83
C LYS A 34 -0.84 21.50 7.25
N PRO A 35 -1.66 21.32 6.20
CA PRO A 35 -1.67 20.07 5.47
C PRO A 35 -0.23 19.78 5.04
N PHE A 36 0.24 18.57 5.37
CA PHE A 36 1.58 18.13 5.08
C PHE A 36 1.76 18.19 3.56
N THR A 37 2.32 19.29 3.10
CA THR A 37 2.66 19.50 1.70
C THR A 37 4.03 18.91 1.56
N PHE A 38 4.08 17.69 1.03
CA PHE A 38 5.33 17.23 0.45
C PHE A 38 5.75 18.32 -0.52
N PRO A 39 6.95 18.93 -0.37
CA PRO A 39 7.46 19.75 -1.46
C PRO A 39 7.34 18.88 -2.71
N THR A 40 6.91 19.47 -3.82
CA THR A 40 6.84 18.86 -5.16
C THR A 40 8.23 18.38 -5.59
N ARG A 41 8.73 17.39 -4.86
CA ARG A 41 9.94 16.64 -5.12
C ARG A 41 9.46 15.46 -5.92
N LYS A 42 10.15 15.21 -7.03
CA LYS A 42 10.08 13.92 -7.72
C LYS A 42 10.00 12.82 -6.66
N PHE A 43 9.01 11.95 -6.78
CA PHE A 43 8.81 10.77 -5.95
C PHE A 43 10.18 10.17 -5.61
N TYR A 44 10.60 10.33 -4.34
CA TYR A 44 11.89 9.82 -3.87
C TYR A 44 11.57 8.66 -2.94
N TYR A 45 11.47 7.48 -3.56
CA TYR A 45 11.24 6.25 -2.84
C TYR A 45 12.51 5.88 -2.05
N ASP A 46 12.37 5.78 -0.73
CA ASP A 46 13.40 5.26 0.17
C ASP A 46 12.88 4.01 0.89
N ALA A 47 13.23 2.84 0.35
CA ALA A 47 12.83 1.54 0.88
C ALA A 47 13.19 1.34 2.36
N HIS A 48 14.28 1.96 2.84
CA HIS A 48 14.67 1.85 4.24
C HIS A 48 13.71 2.63 5.14
N SER A 49 13.28 3.82 4.73
CA SER A 49 12.32 4.61 5.49
C SER A 49 10.97 3.91 5.56
N ASP A 50 10.55 3.28 4.46
CA ASP A 50 9.33 2.47 4.43
C ASP A 50 9.40 1.29 5.41
N LEU A 51 10.50 0.54 5.41
CA LEU A 51 10.70 -0.56 6.35
C LEU A 51 10.68 -0.09 7.81
N GLU A 52 11.37 1.02 8.12
CA GLU A 52 11.46 1.58 9.46
C GLU A 52 10.08 2.07 9.97
N LEU A 53 9.35 2.80 9.12
CA LEU A 53 8.04 3.34 9.44
C LEU A 53 6.98 2.23 9.52
N SER A 54 7.03 1.24 8.63
CA SER A 54 6.13 0.07 8.64
C SER A 54 6.26 -0.72 9.94
N ARG A 55 7.49 -1.01 10.37
CA ARG A 55 7.76 -1.71 11.63
C ARG A 55 7.28 -0.92 12.85
N LEU A 56 7.48 0.39 12.83
CA LEU A 56 7.02 1.26 13.90
C LEU A 56 5.48 1.32 13.94
N LEU A 57 4.83 1.44 12.77
CA LEU A 57 3.38 1.45 12.64
C LEU A 57 2.76 0.17 13.22
N SER A 58 3.25 -1.01 12.82
CA SER A 58 2.77 -2.29 13.39
C SER A 58 2.88 -2.32 14.91
N ALA A 59 4.03 -1.91 15.46
CA ALA A 59 4.23 -1.91 16.91
C ALA A 59 3.32 -0.91 17.64
N LEU A 60 2.96 0.21 17.01
CA LEU A 60 2.05 1.19 17.57
C LEU A 60 0.59 0.73 17.52
N ASP A 61 0.16 0.15 16.39
CA ASP A 61 -1.21 -0.38 16.24
C ASP A 61 -1.45 -1.56 17.22
N GLU A 62 -0.51 -2.50 17.34
CA GLU A 62 -0.55 -3.56 18.36
C GLU A 62 -0.67 -3.00 19.79
N GLN A 63 0.14 -1.98 20.10
CA GLN A 63 0.14 -1.38 21.43
C GLN A 63 -1.15 -0.60 21.71
N SER A 64 -1.72 0.07 20.70
CA SER A 64 -3.00 0.77 20.82
C SER A 64 -4.14 -0.21 21.09
N ALA A 65 -4.16 -1.35 20.39
CA ALA A 65 -5.13 -2.42 20.60
C ALA A 65 -5.04 -3.06 22.00
N ALA A 66 -3.82 -3.19 22.55
CA ALA A 66 -3.60 -3.71 23.90
C ALA A 66 -4.03 -2.73 25.01
N THR A 67 -4.05 -1.42 24.72
CA THR A 67 -4.33 -0.36 25.70
C THR A 67 -5.85 -0.13 25.82
N ASN A 68 -6.49 -0.75 26.83
CA ASN A 68 -7.96 -0.73 26.99
C ASN A 68 -8.47 -0.09 28.29
N THR A 69 -7.60 0.46 29.14
CA THR A 69 -8.03 1.05 30.41
C THR A 69 -8.29 2.57 30.28
N LEU A 70 -9.34 3.06 30.95
CA LEU A 70 -9.71 4.48 30.97
C LEU A 70 -8.57 5.39 31.50
N LEU A 71 -7.72 4.85 32.39
CA LEU A 71 -6.56 5.53 32.97
C LEU A 71 -5.42 5.76 31.96
N GLU A 72 -5.36 4.98 30.88
CA GLU A 72 -4.35 5.13 29.82
C GLU A 72 -4.88 5.87 28.58
N SER A 73 -6.06 6.49 28.65
CA SER A 73 -6.70 7.18 27.51
C SER A 73 -5.83 8.25 26.86
N THR A 74 -5.11 9.07 27.65
CA THR A 74 -4.17 10.07 27.10
C THR A 74 -3.01 9.40 26.36
N LYS A 75 -2.44 8.33 26.92
CA LYS A 75 -1.33 7.58 26.32
C LYS A 75 -1.77 6.88 25.04
N LYS A 76 -2.94 6.24 25.06
CA LYS A 76 -3.56 5.65 23.86
C LYS A 76 -3.70 6.68 22.74
N ARG A 77 -4.22 7.87 23.05
CA ARG A 77 -4.36 8.95 22.08
C ARG A 77 -3.02 9.43 21.51
N GLU A 78 -1.95 9.47 22.31
CA GLU A 78 -0.61 9.82 21.80
C GLU A 78 -0.03 8.72 20.90
N ILE A 79 -0.29 7.45 21.20
CA ILE A 79 0.12 6.30 20.38
C ILE A 79 -0.63 6.34 19.03
N GLU A 80 -1.94 6.54 19.06
CA GLU A 80 -2.77 6.66 17.86
C GLU A 80 -2.32 7.84 16.98
N GLN A 81 -2.04 9.02 17.57
CA GLN A 81 -1.49 10.16 16.82
C GLN A 81 -0.16 9.85 16.14
N LEU A 82 0.71 9.07 16.79
CA LEU A 82 1.97 8.66 16.19
C LEU A 82 1.75 7.65 15.07
N ALA A 83 0.86 6.68 15.28
CA ALA A 83 0.51 5.68 14.28
C ALA A 83 -0.08 6.35 13.03
N ASP A 84 -1.00 7.30 13.21
CA ASP A 84 -1.59 8.06 12.11
C ASP A 84 -0.53 8.89 11.36
N ALA A 85 0.44 9.48 12.06
CA ALA A 85 1.56 10.19 11.42
C ALA A 85 2.47 9.25 10.62
N CYS A 86 2.75 8.04 11.12
CA CYS A 86 3.49 7.02 10.39
C CYS A 86 2.74 6.58 9.13
N ALA A 87 1.45 6.28 9.25
CA ALA A 87 0.60 5.89 8.12
C ALA A 87 0.56 6.98 7.05
N ALA A 88 0.35 8.24 7.44
CA ALA A 88 0.32 9.36 6.50
C ALA A 88 1.66 9.57 5.76
N LEU A 89 2.79 9.34 6.42
CA LEU A 89 4.11 9.39 5.76
C LEU A 89 4.30 8.25 4.77
N LEU A 90 3.98 7.01 5.17
CA LEU A 90 4.04 5.83 4.31
C LEU A 90 3.17 6.03 3.07
N GLU A 91 1.90 6.41 3.25
CA GLU A 91 0.96 6.66 2.17
C GLU A 91 1.39 7.70 1.14
N ALA A 92 2.25 8.62 1.54
CA ALA A 92 2.65 9.70 0.66
C ALA A 92 3.91 9.39 -0.16
N GLN A 93 4.71 8.42 0.27
CA GLN A 93 5.98 8.10 -0.38
C GLN A 93 6.11 6.65 -0.84
N THR A 94 5.27 5.74 -0.34
CA THR A 94 5.48 4.32 -0.57
C THR A 94 5.19 3.93 -2.02
N GLY A 95 5.95 2.94 -2.48
CA GLY A 95 5.74 2.19 -3.72
C GLY A 95 5.94 0.70 -3.49
N SER A 96 5.75 0.22 -2.25
CA SER A 96 5.98 -1.17 -1.84
C SER A 96 4.67 -1.91 -1.62
N ALA A 97 4.54 -3.10 -2.22
CA ALA A 97 3.39 -3.98 -2.02
C ALA A 97 3.08 -4.26 -0.54
N GLU A 98 4.10 -4.59 0.25
CA GLU A 98 3.97 -4.92 1.68
C GLU A 98 3.36 -3.75 2.48
N VAL A 99 3.85 -2.53 2.23
CA VAL A 99 3.35 -1.33 2.91
C VAL A 99 1.92 -1.01 2.46
N PHE A 100 1.61 -1.17 1.18
CA PHE A 100 0.24 -0.99 0.69
C PHE A 100 -0.74 -1.94 1.41
N ILE A 101 -0.39 -3.23 1.49
CA ILE A 101 -1.20 -4.24 2.19
C ILE A 101 -1.40 -3.84 3.64
N GLN A 102 -0.33 -3.49 4.36
CA GLN A 102 -0.40 -3.07 5.76
C GLN A 102 -1.36 -1.87 5.96
N LEU A 103 -1.27 -0.86 5.10
CA LEU A 103 -2.13 0.32 5.17
C LEU A 103 -3.60 -0.02 4.84
N ALA A 104 -3.82 -0.85 3.81
CA ALA A 104 -5.15 -1.26 3.39
C ALA A 104 -5.85 -2.11 4.46
N GLU A 105 -5.13 -3.07 5.07
CA GLU A 105 -5.63 -3.86 6.21
C GLU A 105 -6.03 -2.95 7.37
N ARG A 106 -5.15 -1.99 7.71
CA ARG A 106 -5.43 -1.02 8.77
C ARG A 106 -6.69 -0.18 8.48
N TYR A 107 -6.94 0.20 7.23
CA TYR A 107 -8.15 0.92 6.84
C TYR A 107 -9.40 0.02 6.96
N LEU A 108 -9.31 -1.23 6.53
CA LEU A 108 -10.39 -2.21 6.65
C LEU A 108 -10.75 -2.49 8.12
N GLU A 109 -9.76 -2.71 8.98
CA GLU A 109 -9.96 -2.93 10.42
C GLU A 109 -10.68 -1.75 11.09
N ARG A 110 -10.41 -0.52 10.63
CA ARG A 110 -11.02 0.70 11.14
C ARG A 110 -12.33 1.07 10.45
N ASN A 111 -12.79 0.28 9.48
CA ASN A 111 -13.94 0.58 8.60
C ASN A 111 -13.81 1.95 7.91
N ASP A 112 -12.59 2.39 7.62
CA ASP A 112 -12.33 3.65 6.93
C ASP A 112 -12.17 3.40 5.43
N PHE A 113 -13.31 3.15 4.78
CA PHE A 113 -13.39 2.86 3.35
C PHE A 113 -12.98 4.06 2.48
N LYS A 114 -13.10 5.28 3.01
CA LYS A 114 -12.66 6.49 2.30
C LYS A 114 -11.14 6.57 2.26
N GLY A 115 -10.47 6.22 3.36
CA GLY A 115 -9.03 6.08 3.40
C GLY A 115 -8.53 5.01 2.44
N LEU A 116 -9.20 3.85 2.40
CA LEU A 116 -8.89 2.77 1.46
C LEU A 116 -9.04 3.19 -0.01
N ASP A 117 -10.13 3.89 -0.35
CA ASP A 117 -10.39 4.41 -1.70
C ASP A 117 -9.31 5.44 -2.14
N SER A 118 -8.95 6.36 -1.24
CA SER A 118 -7.86 7.31 -1.49
C SER A 118 -6.49 6.63 -1.60
N LEU A 119 -6.30 5.49 -0.94
CA LEU A 119 -5.09 4.68 -1.04
C LEU A 119 -5.04 3.94 -2.39
N SER A 120 -6.16 3.40 -2.88
CA SER A 120 -6.24 2.73 -4.18
C SER A 120 -5.95 3.66 -5.35
N ASP A 121 -6.41 4.92 -5.32
CA ASP A 121 -6.11 5.92 -6.35
C ASP A 121 -4.59 6.05 -6.61
N LYS A 122 -3.78 5.89 -5.55
CA LYS A 122 -2.32 6.03 -5.62
C LYS A 122 -1.64 4.81 -6.26
N LEU A 123 -2.29 3.66 -6.37
CA LEU A 123 -1.68 2.46 -6.95
C LEU A 123 -1.29 2.69 -8.41
N ALA A 124 -2.25 3.11 -9.25
CA ALA A 124 -2.00 3.33 -10.67
C ALA A 124 -0.98 4.46 -10.93
N GLU A 125 -0.93 5.45 -10.04
CA GLU A 125 -0.06 6.61 -10.18
C GLU A 125 1.41 6.32 -9.81
N ARG A 126 1.65 5.43 -8.83
CA ARG A 126 2.97 5.28 -8.19
C ARG A 126 3.60 3.91 -8.30
N PHE A 127 2.80 2.87 -8.42
CA PHE A 127 3.28 1.50 -8.37
C PHE A 127 3.57 0.99 -9.78
N LEU A 128 4.66 0.25 -9.89
CA LEU A 128 4.91 -0.56 -11.09
C LEU A 128 3.90 -1.71 -11.11
N PRO A 129 3.47 -2.18 -12.29
CA PRO A 129 2.46 -3.23 -12.30
C PRO A 129 2.97 -4.56 -11.70
N ILE A 130 4.29 -4.79 -11.65
CA ILE A 130 4.87 -5.92 -10.91
C ILE A 130 4.68 -5.79 -9.39
N GLU A 131 4.76 -4.58 -8.83
CA GLU A 131 4.47 -4.34 -7.40
C GLU A 131 2.97 -4.53 -7.12
N ILE A 132 2.10 -4.17 -8.05
CA ILE A 132 0.66 -4.41 -7.91
C ILE A 132 0.34 -5.91 -8.01
N ALA A 133 0.99 -6.63 -8.91
CA ALA A 133 0.89 -8.09 -8.98
C ALA A 133 1.43 -8.74 -7.68
N GLU A 134 2.47 -8.17 -7.09
CA GLU A 134 3.01 -8.62 -5.82
C GLU A 134 2.01 -8.41 -4.66
N ILE A 135 1.20 -7.34 -4.66
CA ILE A 135 0.09 -7.18 -3.70
C ILE A 135 -0.85 -8.38 -3.76
N ILE A 136 -1.27 -8.76 -4.97
CA ILE A 136 -2.19 -9.88 -5.21
C ILE A 136 -1.61 -11.20 -4.69
N ARG A 137 -0.29 -11.38 -4.81
CA ARG A 137 0.42 -12.60 -4.41
C ARG A 137 0.64 -12.69 -2.90
N GLN A 138 0.82 -11.56 -2.22
CA GLN A 138 1.21 -11.52 -0.80
C GLN A 138 0.03 -11.51 0.19
N THR A 139 -1.18 -11.16 -0.23
CA THR A 139 -2.36 -11.05 0.66
C THR A 139 -3.46 -12.04 0.30
N ASP A 140 -4.12 -12.59 1.31
CA ASP A 140 -5.34 -13.39 1.16
C ASP A 140 -6.62 -12.54 1.28
N SER A 141 -6.49 -11.25 1.58
CA SER A 141 -7.63 -10.35 1.75
C SER A 141 -8.33 -10.09 0.41
N ALA A 142 -9.52 -10.67 0.23
CA ALA A 142 -10.28 -10.56 -1.00
C ALA A 142 -10.53 -9.10 -1.45
N PRO A 143 -10.90 -8.15 -0.56
CA PRO A 143 -11.03 -6.73 -0.94
C PRO A 143 -9.73 -6.12 -1.47
N ILE A 144 -8.59 -6.42 -0.85
CA ILE A 144 -7.29 -5.87 -1.25
C ILE A 144 -6.88 -6.44 -2.62
N ARG A 145 -7.06 -7.76 -2.81
CA ARG A 145 -6.80 -8.41 -4.10
C ARG A 145 -7.69 -7.86 -5.21
N ALA A 146 -8.97 -7.62 -4.93
CA ALA A 146 -9.91 -7.06 -5.89
C ALA A 146 -9.47 -5.67 -6.38
N ILE A 147 -9.11 -4.78 -5.44
CA ILE A 147 -8.56 -3.45 -5.76
C ILE A 147 -7.31 -3.56 -6.65
N ALA A 148 -6.39 -4.46 -6.32
CA ALA A 148 -5.16 -4.62 -7.08
C ALA A 148 -5.41 -5.21 -8.49
N PHE A 149 -6.31 -6.20 -8.63
CA PHE A 149 -6.72 -6.73 -9.93
C PHE A 149 -7.40 -5.68 -10.79
N GLU A 150 -8.37 -4.95 -10.23
CA GLU A 150 -9.06 -3.86 -10.93
C GLU A 150 -8.06 -2.79 -11.39
N THR A 151 -7.11 -2.44 -10.53
CA THR A 151 -6.05 -1.48 -10.89
C THR A 151 -5.22 -1.98 -12.07
N LEU A 152 -4.81 -3.25 -12.08
CA LEU A 152 -4.09 -3.84 -13.21
C LEU A 152 -4.96 -3.86 -14.48
N ALA A 153 -6.24 -4.23 -14.37
CA ALA A 153 -7.16 -4.27 -15.48
C ALA A 153 -7.43 -2.88 -16.08
N LEU A 154 -7.22 -1.80 -15.33
CA LEU A 154 -7.33 -0.43 -15.85
C LEU A 154 -5.99 0.13 -16.39
N MET A 155 -4.88 -0.61 -16.28
CA MET A 155 -3.58 -0.16 -16.79
C MET A 155 -3.46 -0.29 -18.32
N PRO A 156 -2.61 0.53 -18.95
CA PRO A 156 -2.27 0.35 -20.36
C PRO A 156 -1.71 -1.04 -20.63
N ILE A 157 -2.21 -1.69 -21.68
CA ILE A 157 -1.84 -3.05 -22.09
C ILE A 157 -0.33 -3.23 -22.26
N SER A 158 0.34 -2.25 -22.86
CA SER A 158 1.80 -2.23 -23.00
C SER A 158 2.58 -2.39 -21.68
N ARG A 159 2.00 -2.01 -20.54
CA ARG A 159 2.59 -2.21 -19.21
C ARG A 159 2.31 -3.60 -18.61
N LEU A 160 1.19 -4.23 -18.98
CA LEU A 160 0.85 -5.59 -18.56
C LEU A 160 1.62 -6.63 -19.39
N ALA A 161 1.84 -6.35 -20.67
CA ALA A 161 2.57 -7.24 -21.57
C ALA A 161 3.97 -7.58 -21.04
N SER A 162 4.67 -6.63 -20.41
CA SER A 162 5.99 -6.89 -19.82
C SER A 162 5.99 -7.85 -18.62
N ILE A 163 4.83 -8.14 -18.03
CA ILE A 163 4.68 -9.03 -16.88
C ILE A 163 4.34 -10.45 -17.32
N LEU A 164 3.77 -10.63 -18.51
CA LEU A 164 3.50 -11.96 -19.09
C LEU A 164 4.76 -12.81 -19.27
N GLU A 165 5.92 -12.17 -19.42
CA GLU A 165 7.20 -12.89 -19.55
C GLU A 165 7.69 -13.47 -18.21
N ASP A 166 7.15 -13.01 -17.08
CA ASP A 166 7.53 -13.48 -15.76
C ASP A 166 6.58 -14.58 -15.27
N SER A 167 7.10 -15.80 -15.16
CA SER A 167 6.36 -16.96 -14.66
C SER A 167 5.74 -16.77 -13.28
N ALA A 168 6.30 -15.92 -12.42
CA ALA A 168 5.76 -15.66 -11.09
C ALA A 168 4.46 -14.85 -11.12
N TYR A 169 4.25 -14.07 -12.18
CA TYR A 169 3.13 -13.14 -12.34
C TYR A 169 2.26 -13.43 -13.54
N TYR A 170 2.61 -14.44 -14.35
CA TYR A 170 1.91 -14.80 -15.58
C TYR A 170 0.40 -14.93 -15.37
N GLU A 171 -0.07 -15.75 -14.44
CA GLU A 171 -1.50 -15.97 -14.20
C GLU A 171 -2.23 -14.66 -13.80
N ILE A 172 -1.56 -13.79 -13.06
CA ILE A 172 -2.10 -12.48 -12.66
C ILE A 172 -2.24 -11.56 -13.87
N ALA A 173 -1.22 -11.51 -14.72
CA ALA A 173 -1.22 -10.71 -15.94
C ALA A 173 -2.27 -11.21 -16.94
N VAL A 174 -2.41 -12.53 -17.10
CA VAL A 174 -3.46 -13.15 -17.91
C VAL A 174 -4.84 -12.75 -17.40
N ASN A 175 -5.09 -12.85 -16.10
CA ASN A 175 -6.39 -12.49 -15.54
C ASN A 175 -6.72 -11.00 -15.76
N ALA A 176 -5.75 -10.11 -15.60
CA ALA A 176 -5.95 -8.68 -15.87
C ALA A 176 -6.26 -8.41 -17.35
N LEU A 177 -5.58 -9.10 -18.27
CA LEU A 177 -5.85 -8.99 -19.71
C LEU A 177 -7.20 -9.61 -20.10
N GLU A 178 -7.62 -10.70 -19.47
CA GLU A 178 -8.95 -11.28 -19.67
C GLU A 178 -10.05 -10.31 -19.24
N GLN A 179 -9.89 -9.65 -18.08
CA GLN A 179 -10.82 -8.59 -17.66
C GLN A 179 -10.87 -7.46 -18.69
N GLN A 180 -9.71 -7.03 -19.22
CA GLN A 180 -9.67 -6.05 -20.30
C GLN A 180 -10.38 -6.51 -21.57
N ALA A 181 -10.15 -7.74 -22.00
CA ALA A 181 -10.71 -8.31 -23.22
C ALA A 181 -12.22 -8.50 -23.15
N PHE A 182 -12.73 -9.01 -22.03
CA PHE A 182 -14.12 -9.46 -21.92
C PHE A 182 -15.02 -8.48 -21.16
N GLU A 183 -14.54 -7.90 -20.05
CA GLU A 183 -15.34 -6.97 -19.26
C GLU A 183 -15.28 -5.55 -19.82
N PHE A 184 -14.10 -5.11 -20.26
CA PHE A 184 -13.89 -3.77 -20.83
C PHE A 184 -13.91 -3.73 -22.37
N GLY A 185 -14.01 -4.90 -23.03
CA GLY A 185 -14.15 -5.01 -24.48
C GLY A 185 -12.92 -4.59 -25.29
N SER A 186 -11.72 -4.72 -24.73
CA SER A 186 -10.47 -4.34 -25.38
C SER A 186 -10.03 -5.37 -26.42
N GLU A 187 -9.99 -4.96 -27.68
CA GLU A 187 -9.53 -5.82 -28.78
C GLU A 187 -8.01 -6.07 -28.71
N GLU A 188 -7.22 -5.05 -28.36
CA GLU A 188 -5.76 -5.20 -28.20
C GLU A 188 -5.42 -6.24 -27.12
N ALA A 189 -6.22 -6.33 -26.04
CA ALA A 189 -6.02 -7.35 -25.02
C ALA A 189 -6.33 -8.76 -25.55
N ARG A 190 -7.36 -8.91 -26.40
CA ARG A 190 -7.68 -10.18 -27.07
C ARG A 190 -6.56 -10.62 -28.00
N GLU A 191 -6.02 -9.70 -28.80
CA GLU A 191 -4.89 -9.96 -29.70
C GLU A 191 -3.69 -10.50 -28.92
N ILE A 192 -3.30 -9.86 -27.81
CA ILE A 192 -2.19 -10.34 -26.97
C ILE A 192 -2.47 -11.72 -26.37
N LEU A 193 -3.70 -11.97 -25.88
CA LEU A 193 -4.07 -13.27 -25.34
C LEU A 193 -4.08 -14.38 -26.40
N MET A 194 -4.44 -14.06 -27.64
CA MET A 194 -4.35 -14.97 -28.78
C MET A 194 -2.89 -15.25 -29.17
N GLU A 195 -2.06 -14.21 -29.27
CA GLU A 195 -0.62 -14.34 -29.57
C GLU A 195 0.11 -15.18 -28.51
N ALA A 196 -0.29 -15.04 -27.24
CA ALA A 196 0.21 -15.84 -26.14
C ALA A 196 -0.33 -17.28 -26.12
N GLY A 197 -1.26 -17.64 -27.02
CA GLY A 197 -1.87 -18.97 -27.11
C GLY A 197 -2.84 -19.30 -25.98
N ILE A 198 -3.35 -18.28 -25.27
CA ILE A 198 -4.27 -18.43 -24.14
C ILE A 198 -5.71 -18.49 -24.64
N LEU A 199 -6.04 -17.62 -25.60
CA LEU A 199 -7.30 -17.68 -26.34
C LEU A 199 -7.10 -18.43 -27.65
N ASP A 200 -8.13 -19.19 -28.02
CA ASP A 200 -8.28 -19.80 -29.34
C ASP A 200 -9.39 -19.06 -30.08
N ASP A 201 -9.33 -19.00 -31.42
CA ASP A 201 -10.28 -18.28 -32.30
C ASP A 201 -11.75 -18.68 -32.02
N SER A 202 -11.97 -19.85 -31.43
CA SER A 202 -13.28 -20.40 -31.07
C SER A 202 -13.98 -19.76 -29.86
N ARG A 203 -13.32 -18.83 -29.15
CA ARG A 203 -13.86 -18.17 -27.93
C ARG A 203 -14.27 -16.71 -28.13
N ILE A 204 -14.28 -16.23 -29.38
CA ILE A 204 -14.67 -14.87 -29.75
C ILE A 204 -16.15 -14.90 -30.17
N ASP A 205 -17.06 -15.08 -29.22
CA ASP A 205 -18.52 -14.99 -29.45
C ASP A 205 -19.19 -14.18 -28.32
#